data_AF-A0A536AKA1-F1
#
_entry.id   AF-A0A536AKA1-F1
#
_cell.length_a   1.000
_cell.length_b   1.000
_cell.length_c   1.000
_cell.angle_alpha   90.00
_cell.angle_beta   90.00
_cell.angle_gamma   90.00
#
_symmetry.space_group_name_H-M   'P 1'
#
loop_
_entity.id
_entity.type
_entity.pdbx_description
1 polymer ?
#
loop_
_entity_poly.entity_id
_entity_poly.type
_entity_poly.pdbx_seq_one_letter_code
_entity_poly.pdbx_strand_id
1 'polypeptide(L)'
;IFAALFNVPLLLGPLLPIVLLGTLGIAAVGTLFSAMAAATRARELLLPILVFPLIVPIVIAAVRATGTLMVPVSNEPPWLGLMVAFDVIFLSISMLTFQYIVEE
;
A
#
# COMPACT_ATOMS: atom_id res chain seq x y z
N ILE A 1 9.88 -17.89 -5.23
CA ILE A 1 10.12 -18.60 -6.52
C ILE A 1 11.06 -17.80 -7.42
N PHE A 2 10.76 -16.55 -7.79
CA PHE A 2 11.65 -15.71 -8.63
C PHE A 2 13.10 -15.64 -8.11
N ALA A 3 13.32 -15.21 -6.86
CA ALA A 3 14.67 -15.11 -6.30
C ALA A 3 15.43 -16.45 -6.26
N ALA A 4 14.71 -17.56 -6.06
CA ALA A 4 15.29 -18.90 -6.05
C ALA A 4 15.68 -19.37 -7.46
N LEU A 5 14.91 -19.00 -8.49
CA LEU A 5 15.20 -19.32 -9.89
C LEU A 5 16.35 -18.47 -10.46
N PHE A 6 16.45 -17.21 -10.04
CA PHE A 6 17.45 -16.26 -10.53
C PHE A 6 18.68 -16.11 -9.62
N ASN A 7 18.77 -16.93 -8.55
CA ASN A 7 19.83 -16.89 -7.54
C ASN A 7 20.13 -15.47 -7.03
N VAL A 8 19.07 -14.68 -6.82
CA VAL A 8 19.19 -13.29 -6.37
C VAL A 8 19.36 -13.29 -4.85
N PRO A 9 20.40 -12.66 -4.29
CA PRO A 9 20.57 -12.52 -2.85
C PRO A 9 19.44 -11.64 -2.29
N LEU A 10 18.43 -12.28 -1.70
CA LEU A 10 17.36 -11.57 -0.99
C LEU A 10 17.94 -10.98 0.29
N LEU A 11 18.17 -9.67 0.29
CA LEU A 11 18.43 -8.88 1.50
C LEU A 11 17.15 -8.79 2.33
N LEU A 12 16.81 -9.88 3.03
CA LEU A 12 15.57 -10.03 3.79
C LEU A 12 15.36 -8.91 4.82
N GLY A 13 16.42 -8.45 5.47
CA GLY A 13 16.35 -7.40 6.50
C GLY A 13 15.79 -6.07 5.95
N PRO A 14 16.48 -5.42 4.99
CA PRO A 14 16.00 -4.17 4.41
C PRO A 14 14.69 -4.27 3.62
N LEU A 15 14.36 -5.44 3.08
CA LEU A 15 13.09 -5.66 2.36
C LEU A 15 11.89 -5.80 3.30
N LEU A 16 12.09 -6.27 4.53
CA LEU A 16 11.02 -6.48 5.50
C LEU A 16 10.12 -5.25 5.73
N PRO A 17 10.65 -4.04 6.01
CA PRO A 17 9.80 -2.85 6.20
C PRO A 17 9.02 -2.48 4.94
N ILE A 18 9.59 -2.66 3.74
CA ILE A 18 8.90 -2.34 2.48
C ILE A 18 7.70 -3.30 2.30
N VAL A 19 7.90 -4.59 2.56
CA VAL A 19 6.82 -5.58 2.47
C VAL A 19 5.74 -5.31 3.50
N LEU A 20 6.12 -5.03 4.74
CA LEU A 20 5.16 -4.75 5.82
C LEU A 20 4.35 -3.48 5.55
N LEU A 21 5.00 -2.37 5.23
CA LEU A 21 4.33 -1.10 4.92
C LEU A 21 3.45 -1.23 3.66
N GLY A 22 3.98 -1.83 2.60
CA GLY A 22 3.23 -2.04 1.36
C GLY A 22 1.97 -2.88 1.58
N THR A 23 2.07 -3.95 2.38
CA THR A 23 0.93 -4.80 2.73
C THR A 23 -0.07 -4.03 3.58
N LEU A 24 0.42 -3.26 4.56
CA LEU A 24 -0.42 -2.51 5.49
C LEU A 24 -1.23 -1.44 4.79
N GLY A 25 -0.63 -0.62 3.92
CA GLY A 25 -1.36 0.42 3.19
C GLY A 25 -2.35 -0.14 2.18
N ILE A 26 -2.00 -1.21 1.46
CA ILE A 26 -2.94 -1.89 0.56
C ILE A 26 -4.10 -2.50 1.35
N ALA A 27 -3.82 -3.13 2.50
CA ALA A 27 -4.86 -3.68 3.37
C ALA A 27 -5.77 -2.58 3.92
N ALA A 28 -5.22 -1.46 4.39
CA ALA A 28 -6.00 -0.33 4.93
C ALA A 28 -6.98 0.23 3.88
N VAL A 29 -6.50 0.49 2.67
CA VAL A 29 -7.34 0.94 1.54
C VAL A 29 -8.38 -0.11 1.20
N GLY A 30 -7.95 -1.37 1.01
CA GLY A 30 -8.85 -2.47 0.63
C GLY A 30 -9.96 -2.71 1.64
N THR A 31 -9.64 -2.68 2.94
CA THR A 31 -10.61 -2.86 4.02
C THR A 31 -11.63 -1.73 4.07
N LEU A 32 -11.20 -0.47 4.01
CA LEU A 32 -12.12 0.68 4.02
C LEU A 32 -13.09 0.64 2.84
N PHE A 33 -12.59 0.42 1.63
CA PHE A 33 -13.44 0.33 0.44
C PHE A 33 -14.34 -0.91 0.44
N SER A 34 -13.88 -2.04 0.99
CA SER A 34 -14.73 -3.22 1.17
C SER A 34 -15.87 -2.94 2.15
N ALA A 35 -15.63 -2.22 3.24
CA ALA A 35 -16.67 -1.83 4.19
C ALA A 35 -17.69 -0.89 3.54
N MET A 36 -17.23 0.15 2.83
CA MET A 36 -18.13 1.08 2.12
C MET A 36 -18.98 0.38 1.06
N ALA A 37 -18.39 -0.57 0.32
CA ALA A 37 -19.09 -1.35 -0.70
C ALA A 37 -20.13 -2.32 -0.10
N ALA A 38 -19.96 -2.73 1.16
CA ALA A 38 -20.94 -3.53 1.89
C ALA A 38 -22.11 -2.67 2.40
N ALA A 39 -21.84 -1.43 2.82
CA ALA A 39 -22.85 -0.50 3.32
C ALA A 39 -23.67 0.20 2.20
N THR A 40 -23.07 0.48 1.03
CA THR A 40 -23.72 1.25 -0.04
C THR A 40 -24.08 0.40 -1.28
N ARG A 41 -25.24 0.67 -1.91
CA ARG A 41 -25.65 0.02 -3.19
C ARG A 41 -24.78 0.42 -4.41
N ALA A 42 -23.80 1.32 -4.24
CA ALA A 42 -22.89 1.81 -5.28
C ALA A 42 -21.63 0.92 -5.48
N ARG A 43 -21.72 -0.35 -5.06
CA ARG A 43 -20.66 -1.38 -5.07
C ARG A 43 -19.83 -1.47 -6.36
N GLU A 44 -20.43 -1.20 -7.52
CA GLU A 44 -19.82 -1.46 -8.82
C GLU A 44 -18.98 -0.28 -9.36
N LEU A 45 -19.19 0.94 -8.85
CA LEU A 45 -18.48 2.14 -9.31
C LEU A 45 -17.36 2.58 -8.37
N LEU A 46 -17.54 2.40 -7.06
CA LEU A 46 -16.56 2.83 -6.05
C LEU A 46 -15.28 1.99 -6.07
N LEU A 47 -15.39 0.68 -6.30
CA LEU A 47 -14.26 -0.25 -6.21
C LEU A 47 -13.21 -0.02 -7.33
N PRO A 48 -13.55 0.00 -8.63
CA PRO A 48 -12.53 0.12 -9.68
C PRO A 48 -12.01 1.55 -9.86
N ILE A 49 -12.86 2.57 -9.69
CA ILE A 49 -12.53 3.95 -10.05
C ILE A 49 -11.68 4.63 -8.97
N LEU A 50 -11.92 4.34 -7.69
CA LEU A 50 -11.18 4.96 -6.58
C LEU A 50 -10.03 4.10 -6.05
N VAL A 51 -10.19 2.79 -5.93
CA VAL A 51 -9.14 1.95 -5.32
C VAL A 51 -7.90 1.89 -6.20
N PHE A 52 -8.08 1.82 -7.52
CA PHE A 52 -6.96 1.77 -8.45
C PHE A 52 -6.01 2.98 -8.34
N PRO A 53 -6.48 4.23 -8.50
CA PRO A 53 -5.60 5.40 -8.37
C PRO A 53 -5.02 5.57 -6.96
N LEU A 54 -5.70 5.06 -5.93
CA LEU A 54 -5.21 5.12 -4.54
C LEU A 54 -4.09 4.12 -4.25
N ILE A 55 -4.11 2.94 -4.87
CA ILE A 55 -3.06 1.92 -4.69
C ILE A 55 -1.79 2.28 -5.48
N VAL A 56 -1.91 2.99 -6.60
CA VAL A 56 -0.77 3.34 -7.47
C VAL A 56 0.39 4.00 -6.72
N PRO A 57 0.20 5.05 -5.87
CA PRO A 57 1.27 5.68 -5.11
C PRO A 57 2.08 4.70 -4.25
N ILE A 58 1.40 3.82 -3.51
CA ILE A 58 2.09 2.88 -2.61
C ILE A 58 2.80 1.77 -3.37
N VAL A 59 2.24 1.32 -4.50
CA VAL A 59 2.92 0.36 -5.38
C VAL A 59 4.17 0.98 -6.00
N ILE A 60 4.08 2.21 -6.52
CA ILE A 60 5.24 2.93 -7.05
C ILE A 60 6.31 3.09 -5.97
N ALA A 61 5.91 3.53 -4.76
CA ALA A 61 6.84 3.71 -3.66
C ALA A 61 7.54 2.39 -3.26
N ALA A 62 6.80 1.28 -3.19
CA ALA A 62 7.35 -0.04 -2.87
C ALA A 62 8.33 -0.54 -3.95
N VAL A 63 7.98 -0.38 -5.23
CA VAL A 63 8.84 -0.74 -6.37
C VAL A 63 10.12 0.08 -6.35
N ARG A 64 10.02 1.40 -6.15
CA ARG A 64 11.18 2.29 -6.09
C ARG A 64 12.07 2.00 -4.91
N ALA A 65 11.50 1.85 -3.71
CA ALA A 65 12.25 1.48 -2.49
C ALA A 65 12.99 0.15 -2.66
N THR A 66 12.35 -0.85 -3.27
CA THR A 66 12.98 -2.14 -3.57
C THR A 66 14.11 -2.00 -4.59
N GLY A 67 13.90 -1.19 -5.63
CA GLY A 67 14.92 -0.89 -6.64
C GLY A 67 16.17 -0.23 -6.04
N THR A 68 16.00 0.77 -5.16
CA THR A 68 17.10 1.47 -4.49
C THR A 68 17.94 0.54 -3.61
N LEU A 69 17.33 -0.49 -3.01
CA LEU A 69 18.07 -1.49 -2.23
C LEU A 69 18.93 -2.41 -3.09
N MET A 70 18.50 -2.70 -4.32
CA MET A 70 19.22 -3.58 -5.24
C MET A 70 20.32 -2.83 -5.98
N VAL A 71 20.01 -1.61 -6.43
CA VAL A 71 20.96 -0.71 -7.11
C VAL A 71 20.82 0.65 -6.46
N PRO A 72 21.74 1.03 -5.56
CA PRO A 72 21.71 2.33 -4.91
C PRO A 72 21.80 3.45 -5.95
N VAL A 73 20.78 4.31 -5.97
CA VAL A 73 20.75 5.51 -6.82
C VAL A 73 21.02 6.72 -5.93
N SER A 74 21.97 7.57 -6.35
CA SER A 74 22.24 8.84 -5.68
C SER A 74 21.09 9.83 -5.90
N ASN A 75 20.72 10.60 -4.86
CA ASN A 75 19.63 11.58 -4.89
C ASN A 75 18.23 11.00 -5.14
N GLU A 76 18.03 9.74 -4.81
CA GLU A 76 16.71 9.12 -4.87
C GLU A 76 15.79 9.71 -3.77
N PRO A 77 14.51 10.01 -4.07
CA PRO A 77 13.55 10.45 -3.06
C PRO A 77 13.35 9.43 -1.93
N PRO A 78 12.92 9.87 -0.72
CA PRO A 78 12.71 8.97 0.42
C PRO A 78 11.40 8.17 0.27
N TRP A 79 11.40 7.16 -0.60
CA TRP A 79 10.22 6.34 -0.92
C TRP A 79 9.63 5.62 0.30
N LEU A 80 10.48 5.17 1.24
CA LEU A 80 10.01 4.61 2.52
C LEU A 80 9.20 5.63 3.33
N GLY A 81 9.61 6.90 3.33
CA GLY A 81 8.87 7.98 3.98
C GLY A 81 7.50 8.21 3.34
N LEU A 82 7.41 8.08 2.00
CA LEU A 82 6.14 8.14 1.29
C LEU A 82 5.21 6.98 1.68
N MET A 83 5.74 5.75 1.81
CA MET A 83 4.96 4.59 2.27
C MET A 83 4.43 4.80 3.70
N VAL A 84 5.29 5.25 4.62
CA VAL A 84 4.87 5.55 6.00
C VAL A 84 3.80 6.64 6.04
N ALA A 85 3.98 7.72 5.30
CA ALA A 85 2.98 8.79 5.23
C ALA A 85 1.65 8.30 4.67
N PHE A 86 1.70 7.49 3.60
CA PHE A 86 0.51 6.86 3.02
C PHE A 86 -0.23 5.99 4.04
N ASP A 87 0.49 5.11 4.73
CA ASP A 87 -0.07 4.20 5.73
C ASP A 87 -0.71 4.97 6.89
N VAL A 88 -0.02 5.98 7.43
CA VAL A 88 -0.56 6.82 8.51
C VAL A 88 -1.85 7.52 8.08
N ILE A 89 -1.88 8.09 6.87
CA ILE A 89 -3.06 8.77 6.33
C ILE A 89 -4.22 7.77 6.19
N PHE A 90 -4.01 6.64 5.52
CA PHE A 90 -5.08 5.69 5.25
C PHE A 90 -5.56 4.94 6.47
N LEU A 91 -4.67 4.60 7.41
CA LEU A 91 -5.08 4.04 8.70
C LEU A 91 -5.90 5.05 9.49
N SER A 92 -5.47 6.31 9.56
CA SER A 92 -6.20 7.36 10.29
C SER A 92 -7.59 7.58 9.70
N ILE A 93 -7.67 7.72 8.37
CA ILE A 93 -8.95 7.85 7.66
C ILE A 93 -9.81 6.60 7.88
N SER A 94 -9.22 5.41 7.80
CA SER A 94 -9.94 4.16 8.01
C SER A 94 -10.55 4.10 9.40
N MET A 95 -9.77 4.36 10.45
CA MET A 95 -10.25 4.35 11.82
C MET A 95 -11.34 5.39 12.09
N LEU A 96 -11.20 6.60 11.53
CA LEU A 96 -12.18 7.69 11.74
C LEU A 96 -13.48 7.45 10.98
N THR A 97 -13.41 6.93 9.74
CA THR A 97 -14.60 6.75 8.89
C THR A 97 -15.31 5.43 9.16
N PHE A 98 -14.64 4.44 9.75
CA PHE A 98 -15.21 3.09 9.92
C PHE A 98 -16.52 3.08 10.70
N GLN A 99 -16.63 3.85 11.79
CA GLN A 99 -17.87 3.92 12.58
C GLN A 99 -19.05 4.44 11.75
N TYR A 100 -18.82 5.51 10.98
CA TYR A 100 -19.83 6.09 10.11
C TYR A 100 -20.29 5.09 9.04
N ILE A 101 -19.35 4.35 8.43
CA ILE A 101 -19.66 3.34 7.40
C ILE A 101 -20.47 2.18 7.95
N VAL A 102 -20.29 1.81 9.23
CA VAL A 102 -20.96 0.66 9.86
C VAL A 102 -22.34 1.03 10.42
N GLU A 103 -22.56 2.28 10.80
CA GLU A 103 -23.85 2.76 11.31
C GLU A 103 -24.91 2.93 10.21
N GLU A 104 -24.51 2.93 8.94
CA GLU A 104 -25.35 3.10 7.74
C GLU A 104 -25.70 1.76 7.07
#